data_AF-A0A8T4CFK6-F1
#
_entry.id   AF-A0A8T4CFK6-F1
#
_cell.length_a   1.000
_cell.length_b   1.000
_cell.length_c   1.000
_cell.angle_alpha   90.00
_cell.angle_beta   90.00
_cell.angle_gamma   90.00
#
_symmetry.space_group_name_H-M   'P 1'
#
loop_
_entity.id
_entity.type
_entity.pdbx_description
1 polymer ?
#
loop_
_entity_poly.entity_id
_entity_poly.type
_entity_poly.pdbx_seq_one_letter_code
_entity_poly.pdbx_strand_id
1 'polypeptide(L)'
;MTLENDKALRELVRKAALLNALQHGGKAQAGAIIGKIIGERQELKTKAKELSGLISKVVNEVNSLSIEEQKRIVEEKWPEALKKEKAEEEKRLAPLPNADKYKQIVTRFSPNPDCVLHLGSARAIILSHEYARLYKGKFFLRFEDTDPKVKKPVLEFYERIREDLGWLGCKADEEYIQSDRLPIYYDCAERLLREGNAYVCTCKPEQFRKSALSRKPCDCRSLSAEENVERWQRMLEGGYDEGEAVVRV
;
A
#
# COMPACT_ATOMS: atom_id res chain seq x y z
N MET A 1 -6.76 31.58 45.01
CA MET A 1 -5.63 30.63 45.06
C MET A 1 -4.88 30.73 43.74
N THR A 2 -3.61 31.15 43.77
CA THR A 2 -2.73 31.15 42.61
C THR A 2 -2.42 29.70 42.21
N LEU A 3 -2.20 29.43 40.92
CA LEU A 3 -1.79 28.12 40.41
C LEU A 3 -0.48 27.64 41.05
N GLU A 4 0.33 28.56 41.57
CA GLU A 4 1.58 28.25 42.29
C GLU A 4 1.35 27.50 43.60
N ASN A 5 0.19 27.67 44.25
CA ASN A 5 -0.14 26.99 45.50
C ASN A 5 -0.89 25.66 45.29
N ASP A 6 -1.19 25.31 44.04
CA ASP A 6 -1.78 24.01 43.70
C ASP A 6 -0.67 22.95 43.66
N LYS A 7 -0.52 22.24 44.79
CA LYS A 7 0.48 21.17 44.94
C LYS A 7 0.29 20.05 43.91
N ALA A 8 -0.95 19.70 43.57
CA ALA A 8 -1.25 18.64 42.61
C ALA A 8 -0.86 19.06 41.19
N LEU A 9 -1.13 20.31 40.81
CA LEU A 9 -0.70 20.85 39.52
C LEU A 9 0.83 20.94 39.42
N ARG A 10 1.49 21.43 40.48
CA ARG A 10 2.96 21.50 40.50
C ARG A 10 3.60 20.12 40.39
N GLU A 11 3.03 19.11 41.04
CA GLU A 11 3.50 17.73 40.94
C GLU A 11 3.29 17.14 39.55
N LEU A 12 2.15 17.42 38.91
CA LEU A 12 1.88 17.01 37.52
C LEU A 12 2.88 17.64 36.55
N VAL A 13 3.13 18.94 36.67
CA VAL A 13 4.13 19.66 35.88
C VAL A 13 5.53 19.10 36.12
N ARG A 14 5.88 18.76 37.37
CA ARG A 14 7.18 18.18 37.71
C ARG A 14 7.35 16.78 37.11
N LYS A 15 6.34 15.92 37.16
CA LYS A 15 6.33 14.62 36.48
C LYS A 15 6.56 14.79 34.97
N ALA A 16 5.81 15.70 34.35
CA ALA A 16 5.93 15.96 32.92
C ALA A 16 7.32 16.50 32.54
N ALA A 17 7.88 17.41 33.34
CA ALA A 17 9.20 17.98 33.13
C ALA A 17 10.32 16.93 33.27
N LEU A 18 10.29 16.10 34.31
CA LEU A 18 11.28 15.03 34.51
C LEU A 18 11.24 14.00 33.38
N LEU A 19 10.06 13.54 32.98
CA LEU A 19 9.93 12.58 31.87
C LEU A 19 10.39 13.18 30.54
N ASN A 20 10.13 14.47 30.30
CA ASN A 20 10.61 15.15 29.11
C ASN A 20 12.14 15.34 29.15
N ALA A 21 12.72 15.72 30.30
CA ALA A 21 14.16 15.83 30.46
C ALA A 21 14.89 14.51 30.16
N LEU A 22 14.37 13.38 30.67
CA LEU A 22 14.94 12.05 30.41
C LEU A 22 14.93 11.68 28.92
N GLN A 23 13.93 12.14 28.15
CA GLN A 23 13.85 11.93 26.70
C GLN A 23 14.79 12.85 25.89
N HIS A 24 15.26 13.95 26.49
CA HIS A 24 16.07 14.98 25.83
C HIS A 24 17.43 15.19 26.53
N GLY A 25 18.05 14.11 26.98
CA GLY A 25 19.42 14.16 27.52
C GLY A 25 19.56 15.05 28.75
N GLY A 26 18.58 15.04 29.64
CA GLY A 26 18.58 15.80 30.90
C GLY A 26 17.98 17.20 30.81
N LYS A 27 17.49 17.64 29.65
CA LYS A 27 16.97 19.00 29.44
C LYS A 27 15.48 19.00 29.09
N ALA A 28 14.65 19.33 30.06
CA ALA A 28 13.23 19.62 29.88
C ALA A 28 13.00 20.87 29.02
N GLN A 29 12.00 20.81 28.15
CA GLN A 29 11.59 21.89 27.25
C GLN A 29 10.18 22.39 27.63
N ALA A 30 10.09 23.65 28.05
CA ALA A 30 8.84 24.24 28.55
C ALA A 30 7.67 24.16 27.55
N GLY A 31 7.93 24.37 26.25
CA GLY A 31 6.89 24.33 25.21
C GLY A 31 6.19 22.97 25.10
N ALA A 32 6.94 21.88 25.14
CA ALA A 32 6.40 20.52 25.09
C ALA A 32 5.53 20.20 26.33
N ILE A 33 5.94 20.71 27.50
CA ILE A 33 5.25 20.50 28.77
C ILE A 33 3.94 21.30 28.81
N ILE A 34 3.95 22.56 28.33
CA ILE A 34 2.73 23.38 28.23
C ILE A 34 1.65 22.64 27.42
N GLY A 35 2.01 22.13 26.24
CA GLY A 35 1.08 21.39 25.39
C GLY A 35 0.50 20.16 26.08
N LYS A 36 1.35 19.39 26.77
CA LYS A 36 0.94 18.18 27.51
C LYS A 36 -0.04 18.50 28.65
N ILE A 37 0.29 19.50 29.48
CA ILE A 37 -0.53 19.87 30.65
C ILE A 37 -1.88 20.44 30.21
N ILE A 38 -1.91 21.26 29.14
CA ILE A 38 -3.17 21.76 28.57
C ILE A 38 -4.01 20.63 27.97
N GLY A 39 -3.37 19.63 27.36
CA GLY A 39 -4.04 18.43 26.84
C GLY A 39 -4.79 17.66 27.93
N GLU A 40 -4.15 17.48 29.09
CA GLU A 40 -4.73 16.77 30.25
C GLU A 40 -5.73 17.61 31.06
N ARG A 41 -5.52 18.94 31.12
CA ARG A 41 -6.37 19.89 31.87
C ARG A 41 -6.75 21.09 31.03
N GLN A 42 -7.83 20.94 30.27
CA GLN A 42 -8.32 21.93 29.31
C GLN A 42 -8.72 23.27 29.97
N GLU A 43 -9.15 23.23 31.23
CA GLU A 43 -9.54 24.38 32.04
C GLU A 43 -8.39 25.37 32.29
N LEU A 44 -7.14 24.93 32.18
CA LEU A 44 -5.96 25.78 32.37
C LEU A 44 -5.64 26.68 31.17
N LYS A 45 -6.32 26.50 30.03
CA LYS A 45 -6.15 27.35 28.84
C LYS A 45 -6.37 28.84 29.13
N THR A 46 -7.33 29.15 29.99
CA THR A 46 -7.68 30.54 30.35
C THR A 46 -6.64 31.19 31.28
N LYS A 47 -5.72 30.40 31.84
CA LYS A 47 -4.65 30.85 32.75
C LYS A 47 -3.24 30.61 32.19
N ALA A 48 -3.10 30.62 30.86
CA ALA A 48 -1.87 30.26 30.16
C ALA A 48 -0.61 31.01 30.63
N LYS A 49 -0.72 32.30 30.98
CA LYS A 49 0.41 33.12 31.46
C LYS A 49 0.91 32.65 32.84
N GLU A 50 -0.01 32.37 33.76
CA GLU A 50 0.30 31.89 35.10
C GLU A 50 0.85 30.45 35.05
N LEU A 51 0.25 29.59 34.21
CA LEU A 51 0.74 28.23 33.94
C LEU A 51 2.16 28.25 33.34
N SER A 52 2.44 29.16 32.40
CA SER A 52 3.78 29.29 31.80
C SER A 52 4.84 29.71 32.82
N GLY A 53 4.47 30.58 33.77
CA GLY A 53 5.32 30.97 34.89
C GLY A 53 5.68 29.78 35.79
N LEU A 54 4.68 28.98 36.17
CA LEU A 54 4.88 27.76 36.96
C LEU A 54 5.74 26.73 36.22
N ILE A 55 5.44 26.46 34.95
CA ILE A 55 6.19 25.48 34.13
C ILE A 55 7.64 25.92 33.97
N SER A 56 7.91 27.20 33.70
CA SER A 56 9.28 27.70 33.56
C SER A 56 10.10 27.50 34.83
N LYS A 57 9.50 27.77 36.01
CA LYS A 57 10.15 27.51 37.31
C LYS A 57 10.48 26.03 37.50
N VAL A 58 9.51 25.14 37.28
CA VAL A 58 9.71 23.70 37.45
C VAL A 58 10.69 23.12 36.44
N VAL A 59 10.69 23.60 35.19
CA VAL A 59 11.66 23.22 34.16
C VAL A 59 13.06 23.60 34.56
N ASN A 60 13.27 24.80 35.10
CA ASN A 60 14.57 25.23 35.60
C ASN A 60 15.04 24.38 36.79
N GLU A 61 14.13 24.05 37.72
CA GLU A 61 14.40 23.14 38.85
C GLU A 61 14.77 21.72 38.39
N VAL A 62 14.15 21.22 37.32
CA VAL A 62 14.48 19.89 36.77
C VAL A 62 15.81 19.92 36.02
N ASN A 63 16.06 20.97 35.24
CA ASN A 63 17.27 21.12 34.43
C ASN A 63 18.53 21.41 35.27
N SER A 64 18.39 21.79 36.54
CA SER A 64 19.51 21.91 37.47
C SER A 64 19.93 20.58 38.11
N LEU A 65 19.14 19.52 37.95
CA LEU A 65 19.46 18.17 38.44
C LEU A 65 20.27 17.42 37.39
N SER A 66 21.15 16.51 37.83
CA SER A 66 21.85 15.58 36.92
C SER A 66 20.87 14.56 36.33
N ILE A 67 21.24 13.94 35.22
CA ILE A 67 20.43 12.92 34.56
C ILE A 67 20.18 11.72 35.50
N GLU A 68 21.18 11.35 36.30
CA GLU A 68 21.09 10.27 37.28
C GLU A 68 20.08 10.60 38.38
N GLU A 69 20.11 11.84 38.87
CA GLU A 69 19.17 12.33 39.89
C GLU A 69 17.75 12.40 39.34
N GLN A 70 17.58 12.88 38.11
CA GLN A 70 16.29 12.88 37.43
C GLN A 70 15.72 11.46 37.29
N LYS A 71 16.55 10.48 36.88
CA LYS A 71 16.15 9.06 36.78
C LYS A 71 15.72 8.52 38.14
N ARG A 72 16.53 8.72 39.18
CA ARG A 72 16.22 8.28 40.56
C ARG A 72 14.88 8.81 41.05
N ILE A 73 14.60 10.10 40.84
CA ILE A 73 13.33 10.72 41.25
C ILE A 73 12.14 10.10 40.50
N VAL A 74 12.28 9.82 39.20
CA VAL A 74 11.22 9.20 38.41
C VAL A 74 11.01 7.74 38.83
N GLU A 75 12.07 6.99 39.10
CA GLU A 75 11.99 5.60 39.59
C GLU A 75 11.31 5.51 40.95
N GLU A 76 11.61 6.43 41.87
CA GLU A 76 11.04 6.45 43.22
C GLU A 76 9.56 6.86 43.21
N LYS A 77 9.20 7.90 42.44
CA LYS A 77 7.86 8.51 42.50
C LYS A 77 6.89 8.02 41.44
N TRP A 78 7.38 7.65 40.26
CA TRP A 78 6.58 7.24 39.11
C TRP A 78 7.21 6.04 38.38
N PRO A 79 7.43 4.91 39.06
CA PRO A 79 8.05 3.72 38.45
C PRO A 79 7.26 3.20 37.24
N GLU A 80 5.95 3.41 37.21
CA GLU A 80 5.08 3.05 36.09
C GLU A 80 5.33 3.90 34.83
N ALA A 81 5.85 5.11 34.98
CA ALA A 81 6.11 6.02 33.85
C ALA A 81 7.34 5.60 33.04
N LEU A 82 8.28 4.86 33.64
CA LEU A 82 9.44 4.26 32.97
C LEU A 82 9.09 2.94 32.28
N LYS A 83 8.02 2.27 32.74
CA LYS A 83 7.49 1.03 32.13
C LYS A 83 6.69 1.25 30.85
N LYS A 84 6.39 2.49 30.47
CA LYS A 84 5.92 2.79 29.11
C LYS A 84 7.09 2.66 28.15
N GLU A 85 7.55 1.43 27.95
CA GLU A 85 8.12 1.03 26.67
C GLU A 85 7.11 1.49 25.61
N LYS A 86 7.59 2.18 24.58
CA LYS A 86 6.77 2.37 23.38
C LYS A 86 6.26 0.97 23.05
N ALA A 87 4.96 0.75 23.13
CA ALA A 87 4.37 -0.35 22.40
C ALA A 87 4.75 -0.07 20.95
N GLU A 88 5.84 -0.67 20.48
CA GLU A 88 6.10 -0.80 19.07
C GLU A 88 4.94 -1.66 18.58
N GLU A 89 3.84 -1.00 18.20
CA GLU A 89 2.88 -1.63 17.31
C GLU A 89 3.70 -2.05 16.11
N GLU A 90 4.07 -3.33 16.06
CA GLU A 90 4.65 -3.93 14.87
C GLU A 90 3.69 -3.60 13.74
N LYS A 91 4.13 -2.75 12.82
CA LYS A 91 3.38 -2.41 11.63
C LYS A 91 3.33 -3.65 10.75
N ARG A 92 2.35 -4.50 11.01
CA ARG A 92 2.07 -5.71 10.23
C ARG A 92 1.20 -5.36 9.04
N LEU A 93 1.34 -6.14 7.97
CA LEU A 93 0.42 -6.06 6.84
C LEU A 93 -1.00 -6.39 7.31
N ALA A 94 -1.98 -5.64 6.82
CA ALA A 94 -3.38 -5.93 7.10
C ALA A 94 -3.73 -7.32 6.54
N PRO A 95 -4.55 -8.13 7.23
CA PRO A 95 -4.93 -9.43 6.71
C PRO A 95 -5.73 -9.29 5.40
N LEU A 96 -5.50 -10.22 4.47
CA LEU A 96 -6.29 -10.32 3.24
C LEU A 96 -7.75 -10.70 3.57
N PRO A 97 -8.74 -10.05 2.95
CA PRO A 97 -10.14 -10.41 3.15
C PRO A 97 -10.44 -11.79 2.54
N ASN A 98 -11.25 -12.59 3.23
CA ASN A 98 -11.67 -13.93 2.81
C ASN A 98 -10.53 -14.94 2.59
N ALA A 99 -9.35 -14.73 3.18
CA ALA A 99 -8.21 -15.65 3.00
C ALA A 99 -8.54 -17.09 3.43
N ASP A 100 -9.40 -17.23 4.44
CA ASP A 100 -9.93 -18.48 4.98
C ASP A 100 -10.78 -19.29 3.99
N LYS A 101 -11.36 -18.64 2.97
CA LYS A 101 -12.18 -19.32 1.95
C LYS A 101 -11.35 -20.10 0.93
N TYR A 102 -10.04 -19.87 0.88
CA TYR A 102 -9.16 -20.45 -0.12
C TYR A 102 -8.14 -21.36 0.55
N LYS A 103 -7.90 -22.54 -0.05
CA LYS A 103 -6.92 -23.51 0.45
C LYS A 103 -5.48 -22.99 0.40
N GLN A 104 -5.20 -22.09 -0.55
CA GLN A 104 -3.88 -21.52 -0.76
C GLN A 104 -4.02 -20.11 -1.32
N ILE A 105 -3.26 -19.18 -0.77
CA ILE A 105 -3.13 -17.83 -1.32
C ILE A 105 -2.06 -17.84 -2.41
N VAL A 106 -2.36 -17.28 -3.56
CA VAL A 106 -1.41 -17.12 -4.65
C VAL A 106 -1.40 -15.65 -5.06
N THR A 107 -0.25 -15.01 -4.94
CA THR A 107 -0.04 -13.63 -5.40
C THR A 107 0.81 -13.64 -6.67
N ARG A 108 0.85 -12.51 -7.40
CA ARG A 108 1.75 -12.38 -8.55
C ARG A 108 2.26 -10.97 -8.74
N PHE A 109 3.51 -10.86 -9.21
CA PHE A 109 4.03 -9.68 -9.86
C PHE A 109 4.00 -9.88 -11.37
N SER A 110 3.47 -8.90 -12.11
CA SER A 110 3.18 -9.03 -13.54
C SER A 110 3.78 -7.87 -14.36
N PRO A 111 5.11 -7.85 -14.59
CA PRO A 111 5.77 -6.80 -15.34
C PRO A 111 5.63 -7.00 -16.85
N ASN A 112 5.70 -5.91 -17.61
CA ASN A 112 5.99 -5.98 -19.05
C ASN A 112 7.53 -6.06 -19.19
N PRO A 113 8.08 -6.94 -20.04
CA PRO A 113 9.53 -7.06 -20.24
C PRO A 113 10.02 -6.05 -21.30
N ASP A 114 9.64 -4.78 -21.17
CA ASP A 114 9.96 -3.69 -22.09
C ASP A 114 10.97 -2.66 -21.52
N CYS A 115 11.17 -2.67 -20.20
CA CYS A 115 12.17 -1.86 -19.51
C CYS A 115 12.64 -2.47 -18.18
N VAL A 116 13.65 -1.84 -17.56
CA VAL A 116 14.14 -2.22 -16.22
C VAL A 116 13.13 -1.86 -15.13
N LEU A 117 13.18 -2.57 -14.01
CA LEU A 117 12.37 -2.23 -12.84
C LEU A 117 12.89 -0.94 -12.17
N HIS A 118 11.96 -0.21 -11.55
CA HIS A 118 12.26 0.97 -10.76
C HIS A 118 11.73 0.82 -9.33
N LEU A 119 12.04 1.76 -8.44
CA LEU A 119 11.66 1.67 -7.02
C LEU A 119 10.14 1.53 -6.78
N GLY A 120 9.31 2.06 -7.67
CA GLY A 120 7.85 1.83 -7.63
C GLY A 120 7.45 0.35 -7.79
N SER A 121 8.22 -0.42 -8.55
CA SER A 121 8.00 -1.85 -8.79
C SER A 121 8.31 -2.65 -7.52
N ALA A 122 9.35 -2.25 -6.79
CA ALA A 122 9.76 -2.90 -5.54
C ALA A 122 8.59 -2.95 -4.53
N ARG A 123 7.77 -1.90 -4.45
CA ARG A 123 6.57 -1.91 -3.58
C ARG A 123 5.60 -3.02 -3.95
N ALA A 124 5.27 -3.18 -5.24
CA ALA A 124 4.33 -4.21 -5.69
C ALA A 124 4.90 -5.62 -5.50
N ILE A 125 6.21 -5.79 -5.76
CA ILE A 125 6.94 -7.05 -5.58
C ILE A 125 6.95 -7.45 -4.12
N ILE A 126 7.46 -6.59 -3.24
CA ILE A 126 7.60 -6.86 -1.81
C ILE A 126 6.23 -7.12 -1.19
N LEU A 127 5.22 -6.30 -1.47
CA LEU A 127 3.88 -6.54 -0.91
C LEU A 127 3.31 -7.89 -1.36
N SER A 128 3.41 -8.21 -2.64
CA SER A 128 2.90 -9.48 -3.16
C SER A 128 3.65 -10.68 -2.59
N HIS A 129 4.98 -10.58 -2.50
CA HIS A 129 5.85 -11.60 -1.92
C HIS A 129 5.55 -11.81 -0.42
N GLU A 130 5.52 -10.74 0.36
CA GLU A 130 5.24 -10.80 1.80
C GLU A 130 3.84 -11.34 2.10
N TYR A 131 2.82 -10.99 1.29
CA TYR A 131 1.50 -11.63 1.42
C TYR A 131 1.54 -13.13 1.13
N ALA A 132 2.27 -13.57 0.10
CA ALA A 132 2.44 -15.00 -0.14
C ALA A 132 3.12 -15.68 1.05
N ARG A 133 4.18 -15.09 1.62
CA ARG A 133 4.89 -15.65 2.77
C ARG A 133 4.02 -15.68 4.03
N LEU A 134 3.32 -14.60 4.34
CA LEU A 134 2.41 -14.46 5.49
C LEU A 134 1.34 -15.57 5.49
N TYR A 135 0.83 -15.92 4.32
CA TYR A 135 -0.21 -16.93 4.15
C TYR A 135 0.30 -18.32 3.74
N LYS A 136 1.62 -18.55 3.78
CA LYS A 136 2.24 -19.82 3.33
C LYS A 136 1.78 -20.24 1.91
N GLY A 137 1.58 -19.23 1.08
CA GLY A 137 1.10 -19.29 -0.29
C GLY A 137 2.21 -19.38 -1.32
N LYS A 138 1.87 -19.07 -2.57
CA LYS A 138 2.82 -18.93 -3.68
C LYS A 138 2.86 -17.51 -4.22
N PHE A 139 4.01 -17.09 -4.71
CA PHE A 139 4.27 -15.83 -5.38
C PHE A 139 4.75 -16.11 -6.80
N PHE A 140 3.97 -15.68 -7.79
CA PHE A 140 4.26 -15.91 -9.19
C PHE A 140 4.90 -14.68 -9.85
N LEU A 141 5.83 -14.93 -10.76
CA LEU A 141 6.25 -13.95 -11.76
C LEU A 141 5.48 -14.23 -13.06
N ARG A 142 4.83 -13.22 -13.62
CA ARG A 142 4.14 -13.36 -14.90
C ARG A 142 4.53 -12.25 -15.87
N PHE A 143 5.33 -12.54 -16.87
CA PHE A 143 5.64 -11.59 -17.92
C PHE A 143 4.40 -11.29 -18.77
N GLU A 144 4.00 -10.02 -18.82
CA GLU A 144 2.90 -9.53 -19.65
C GLU A 144 3.47 -9.00 -20.97
N ASP A 145 3.66 -9.90 -21.93
CA ASP A 145 4.40 -9.69 -23.16
C ASP A 145 3.52 -9.76 -24.42
N THR A 146 2.22 -9.49 -24.28
CA THR A 146 1.22 -9.61 -25.34
C THR A 146 1.10 -8.38 -26.26
N ASP A 147 1.83 -7.30 -25.99
CA ASP A 147 1.82 -6.08 -26.80
C ASP A 147 3.08 -5.98 -27.66
N PRO A 148 3.03 -6.35 -28.96
CA PRO A 148 4.20 -6.34 -29.83
C PRO A 148 4.62 -4.93 -30.27
N LYS A 149 3.85 -3.87 -29.96
CA LYS A 149 4.04 -2.53 -30.52
C LYS A 149 4.37 -1.47 -29.49
N VAL A 150 3.51 -1.26 -28.49
CA VAL A 150 3.67 -0.13 -27.55
C VAL A 150 4.60 -0.53 -26.41
N LYS A 151 4.40 -1.73 -25.86
CA LYS A 151 5.25 -2.30 -24.79
C LYS A 151 6.01 -3.51 -25.32
N LYS A 152 6.76 -3.28 -26.39
CA LYS A 152 7.45 -4.35 -27.10
C LYS A 152 8.39 -5.12 -26.17
N PRO A 153 8.22 -6.43 -26.02
CA PRO A 153 9.12 -7.27 -25.24
C PRO A 153 10.55 -7.21 -25.77
N VAL A 154 11.52 -7.05 -24.87
CA VAL A 154 12.96 -7.14 -25.17
C VAL A 154 13.56 -8.25 -24.33
N LEU A 155 14.21 -9.21 -24.99
CA LEU A 155 14.74 -10.43 -24.37
C LEU A 155 15.64 -10.15 -23.15
N GLU A 156 16.45 -9.08 -23.20
CA GLU A 156 17.33 -8.69 -22.09
C GLU A 156 16.56 -8.40 -20.79
N PHE A 157 15.36 -7.82 -20.87
CA PHE A 157 14.62 -7.44 -19.67
C PHE A 157 14.01 -8.63 -18.94
N TYR A 158 13.84 -9.79 -19.59
CA TYR A 158 13.42 -11.01 -18.89
C TYR A 158 14.44 -11.39 -17.82
N GLU A 159 15.72 -11.45 -18.19
CA GLU A 159 16.80 -11.80 -17.23
C GLU A 159 17.00 -10.71 -16.19
N ARG A 160 17.04 -9.43 -16.59
CA ARG A 160 17.19 -8.33 -15.62
C ARG A 160 16.07 -8.29 -14.59
N ILE A 161 14.82 -8.53 -14.99
CA ILE A 161 13.70 -8.61 -14.05
C ILE A 161 13.89 -9.75 -13.06
N ARG A 162 14.36 -10.93 -13.51
CA ARG A 162 14.66 -12.06 -12.62
C ARG A 162 15.79 -11.73 -11.65
N GLU A 163 16.84 -11.07 -12.13
CA GLU A 163 17.97 -10.60 -11.32
C GLU A 163 17.52 -9.61 -10.24
N ASP A 164 16.72 -8.62 -10.61
CA ASP A 164 16.18 -7.61 -9.68
C ASP A 164 15.29 -8.26 -8.59
N LEU A 165 14.45 -9.23 -8.97
CA LEU A 165 13.67 -10.01 -8.00
C LEU A 165 14.58 -10.81 -7.05
N GLY A 166 15.64 -11.40 -7.58
CA GLY A 166 16.66 -12.11 -6.81
C GLY A 166 17.40 -11.18 -5.84
N TRP A 167 17.77 -9.98 -6.29
CA TRP A 167 18.42 -8.95 -5.49
C TRP A 167 17.53 -8.45 -4.35
N LEU A 168 16.23 -8.30 -4.59
CA LEU A 168 15.23 -7.97 -3.57
C LEU A 168 14.95 -9.11 -2.59
N GLY A 169 15.51 -10.31 -2.79
CA GLY A 169 15.19 -11.51 -2.01
C GLY A 169 13.77 -12.03 -2.25
N CYS A 170 13.09 -11.56 -3.30
CA CYS A 170 11.70 -11.87 -3.62
C CYS A 170 11.64 -12.86 -4.80
N LYS A 171 12.24 -14.04 -4.65
CA LYS A 171 12.21 -15.07 -5.70
C LYS A 171 10.80 -15.59 -5.91
N ALA A 172 10.38 -15.70 -7.17
CA ALA A 172 9.11 -16.31 -7.52
C ALA A 172 9.15 -17.83 -7.32
N ASP A 173 8.04 -18.41 -6.86
CA ASP A 173 7.88 -19.87 -6.76
C ASP A 173 7.60 -20.47 -8.14
N GLU A 174 6.92 -19.73 -9.02
CA GLU A 174 6.64 -20.12 -10.41
C GLU A 174 6.70 -18.92 -11.33
N GLU A 175 7.02 -19.19 -12.60
CA GLU A 175 7.14 -18.18 -13.64
C GLU A 175 6.26 -18.54 -14.84
N TYR A 176 5.64 -17.52 -15.45
CA TYR A 176 4.79 -17.66 -16.62
C TYR A 176 5.06 -16.54 -17.63
N ILE A 177 5.13 -16.89 -18.91
CA ILE A 177 5.15 -15.94 -20.03
C ILE A 177 3.74 -15.93 -20.63
N GLN A 178 3.15 -14.75 -20.88
CA GLN A 178 1.77 -14.68 -21.39
C GLN A 178 1.68 -15.07 -22.86
N SER A 179 2.67 -14.74 -23.69
CA SER A 179 2.68 -15.12 -25.10
C SER A 179 2.67 -16.64 -25.32
N ASP A 180 3.33 -17.41 -24.45
CA ASP A 180 3.28 -18.88 -24.45
C ASP A 180 1.87 -19.44 -24.15
N ARG A 181 0.97 -18.59 -23.65
CA ARG A 181 -0.37 -18.96 -23.20
C ARG A 181 -1.49 -18.45 -24.11
N LEU A 182 -1.15 -17.85 -25.26
CA LEU A 182 -2.13 -17.40 -26.25
C LEU A 182 -3.20 -18.45 -26.61
N PRO A 183 -2.86 -19.75 -26.78
CA PRO A 183 -3.88 -20.77 -27.05
C PRO A 183 -4.99 -20.82 -25.99
N ILE A 184 -4.64 -20.69 -24.71
CA ILE A 184 -5.62 -20.68 -23.60
C ILE A 184 -6.56 -19.48 -23.73
N TYR A 185 -6.06 -18.33 -24.18
CA TYR A 185 -6.86 -17.12 -24.34
C TYR A 185 -7.78 -17.21 -25.55
N TYR A 186 -7.32 -17.82 -26.65
CA TYR A 186 -8.14 -18.09 -27.82
C TYR A 186 -9.28 -19.05 -27.51
N ASP A 187 -8.99 -20.15 -26.80
CA ASP A 187 -10.03 -21.08 -26.33
C ASP A 187 -11.05 -20.40 -25.42
N CYS A 188 -10.59 -19.54 -24.50
CA CYS A 188 -11.47 -18.75 -23.65
C CYS A 188 -12.34 -17.78 -24.46
N ALA A 189 -11.77 -17.07 -25.43
CA ALA A 189 -12.50 -16.14 -26.29
C ALA A 189 -13.56 -16.86 -27.12
N GLU A 190 -13.20 -17.99 -27.74
CA GLU A 190 -14.13 -18.79 -28.52
C GLU A 190 -15.27 -19.34 -27.64
N ARG A 191 -14.99 -19.81 -26.42
CA ARG A 191 -16.04 -20.22 -25.48
C ARG A 191 -16.98 -19.06 -25.15
N LEU A 192 -16.46 -17.87 -24.86
CA LEU A 192 -17.29 -16.70 -24.57
C LEU A 192 -18.18 -16.32 -25.77
N LEU A 193 -17.65 -16.39 -26.99
CA LEU A 193 -18.41 -16.12 -28.22
C LEU A 193 -19.54 -17.15 -28.40
N ARG A 194 -19.24 -18.45 -28.22
CA ARG A 194 -20.23 -19.53 -28.31
C ARG A 194 -21.32 -19.42 -27.25
N GLU A 195 -21.00 -18.96 -26.05
CA GLU A 195 -21.95 -18.74 -24.95
C GLU A 195 -22.73 -17.41 -25.08
N GLY A 196 -22.45 -16.59 -26.10
CA GLY A 196 -23.08 -15.26 -26.27
C GLY A 196 -22.61 -14.21 -25.25
N ASN A 197 -21.49 -14.47 -24.56
CA ASN A 197 -20.88 -13.60 -23.56
C ASN A 197 -19.80 -12.66 -24.16
N ALA A 198 -19.56 -12.74 -25.47
CA ALA A 198 -18.70 -11.85 -26.23
C ALA A 198 -19.18 -11.74 -27.69
N TYR A 199 -18.70 -10.75 -28.43
CA TYR A 199 -18.99 -10.56 -29.86
C TYR A 199 -17.82 -9.92 -30.61
N VAL A 200 -17.73 -10.16 -31.93
CA VAL A 200 -16.73 -9.55 -32.81
C VAL A 200 -17.28 -8.27 -33.43
N CYS A 201 -16.68 -7.15 -33.04
CA CYS A 201 -17.06 -5.82 -33.48
C CYS A 201 -16.17 -5.34 -34.63
N THR A 202 -16.78 -4.98 -35.74
CA THR A 202 -16.12 -4.40 -36.92
C THR A 202 -16.48 -2.92 -37.11
N CYS A 203 -17.05 -2.28 -36.09
CA CYS A 203 -17.36 -0.85 -36.13
C CYS A 203 -16.06 -0.04 -36.14
N LYS A 204 -16.04 1.06 -36.91
CA LYS A 204 -14.94 2.03 -36.83
C LYS A 204 -14.77 2.52 -35.39
N PRO A 205 -13.53 2.71 -34.88
CA PRO A 205 -13.29 3.08 -33.48
C PRO A 205 -14.07 4.31 -33.01
N GLU A 206 -14.18 5.34 -33.84
CA GLU A 206 -14.92 6.57 -33.54
C GLU A 206 -16.44 6.33 -33.41
N GLN A 207 -17.01 5.51 -34.30
CA GLN A 207 -18.43 5.16 -34.27
C GLN A 207 -18.75 4.34 -33.01
N PHE A 208 -17.91 3.34 -32.72
CA PHE A 208 -18.05 2.56 -31.50
C PHE A 208 -17.97 3.44 -30.25
N ARG A 209 -16.99 4.35 -30.19
CA ARG A 209 -16.83 5.29 -29.07
C ARG A 209 -18.08 6.14 -28.86
N LYS A 210 -18.68 6.65 -29.94
CA LYS A 210 -19.93 7.42 -29.87
C LYS A 210 -21.09 6.60 -29.30
N SER A 211 -21.25 5.36 -29.76
CA SER A 211 -22.30 4.44 -29.26
C SER A 211 -22.09 4.11 -27.78
N ALA A 212 -20.86 3.78 -27.38
CA ALA A 212 -20.51 3.48 -25.99
C ALA A 212 -20.77 4.67 -25.06
N LEU A 213 -20.35 5.89 -25.44
CA LEU A 213 -20.64 7.11 -24.67
C LEU A 213 -22.14 7.39 -24.56
N SER A 214 -22.90 7.04 -25.61
CA SER A 214 -24.36 7.17 -25.63
C SER A 214 -25.09 6.00 -24.96
N ARG A 215 -24.37 5.03 -24.38
CA ARG A 215 -24.90 3.79 -23.79
C ARG A 215 -25.80 3.00 -24.74
N LYS A 216 -25.54 3.09 -26.04
CA LYS A 216 -26.27 2.34 -27.07
C LYS A 216 -25.40 1.20 -27.58
N PRO A 217 -25.96 0.00 -27.77
CA PRO A 217 -25.22 -1.09 -28.40
C PRO A 217 -24.88 -0.72 -29.84
N CYS A 218 -23.77 -1.24 -30.35
CA CYS A 218 -23.54 -1.28 -31.79
C CYS A 218 -24.25 -2.49 -32.40
N ASP A 219 -24.50 -2.46 -33.70
CA ASP A 219 -25.24 -3.52 -34.40
C ASP A 219 -24.52 -4.88 -34.35
N CYS A 220 -23.20 -4.89 -34.18
CA CYS A 220 -22.44 -6.13 -34.02
C CYS A 220 -22.79 -6.89 -32.72
N ARG A 221 -23.36 -6.21 -31.72
CA ARG A 221 -23.69 -6.84 -30.42
C ARG A 221 -24.87 -7.81 -30.51
N SER A 222 -25.74 -7.65 -31.51
CA SER A 222 -26.92 -8.51 -31.71
C SER A 222 -26.69 -9.67 -32.68
N LEU A 223 -25.45 -9.87 -33.14
CA LEU A 223 -25.10 -11.00 -33.99
C LEU A 223 -25.25 -12.32 -33.24
N SER A 224 -25.56 -13.38 -33.97
CA SER A 224 -25.63 -14.73 -33.43
C SER A 224 -24.26 -15.24 -32.96
N ALA A 225 -24.26 -16.28 -32.13
CA ALA A 225 -23.03 -16.91 -31.68
C ALA A 225 -22.25 -17.51 -32.87
N GLU A 226 -22.97 -18.08 -33.83
CA GLU A 226 -22.42 -18.66 -35.05
C GLU A 226 -21.69 -17.60 -35.89
N GLU A 227 -22.33 -16.45 -36.14
CA GLU A 227 -21.70 -15.34 -36.88
C GLU A 227 -20.47 -14.79 -36.14
N ASN A 228 -20.52 -14.71 -34.81
CA ASN A 228 -19.39 -14.24 -34.01
C ASN A 228 -18.21 -15.21 -34.04
N VAL A 229 -18.46 -16.52 -34.02
CA VAL A 229 -17.41 -17.55 -34.16
C VAL A 229 -16.82 -17.51 -35.57
N GLU A 230 -17.63 -17.35 -36.61
CA GLU A 230 -17.13 -17.20 -37.99
C GLU A 230 -16.21 -15.98 -38.12
N ARG A 231 -16.64 -14.82 -37.60
CA ARG A 231 -15.81 -13.61 -37.60
C ARG A 231 -14.52 -13.80 -36.79
N TRP A 232 -14.56 -14.53 -35.68
CA TRP A 232 -13.38 -14.83 -34.88
C TRP A 232 -12.37 -15.69 -35.63
N GLN A 233 -12.81 -16.75 -36.30
CA GLN A 233 -11.92 -17.57 -37.14
C GLN A 233 -11.30 -16.73 -38.26
N ARG A 234 -12.10 -15.87 -38.89
CA ARG A 234 -11.60 -14.92 -39.89
C ARG A 234 -10.55 -13.96 -39.31
N MET A 235 -10.64 -13.53 -38.04
CA MET A 235 -9.59 -12.74 -37.40
C MET A 235 -8.28 -13.54 -37.26
N LEU A 236 -8.35 -14.80 -36.86
CA LEU A 236 -7.18 -15.68 -36.68
C LEU A 236 -6.50 -16.03 -38.02
N GLU A 237 -7.29 -16.17 -39.09
CA GLU A 237 -6.82 -16.46 -40.45
C GLU A 237 -6.25 -15.22 -41.17
N GLY A 238 -6.27 -14.04 -40.53
CA GLY A 238 -5.79 -12.79 -41.13
C GLY A 238 -6.75 -12.16 -42.15
N GLY A 239 -8.04 -12.47 -42.07
CA GLY A 239 -9.08 -11.93 -42.97
C GLY A 239 -9.56 -10.51 -42.63
N TYR A 240 -8.92 -9.85 -41.67
CA TYR A 240 -9.10 -8.45 -41.27
C TYR A 240 -7.73 -7.78 -41.14
N ASP A 241 -7.63 -6.54 -41.58
CA ASP A 241 -6.43 -5.74 -41.34
C ASP A 241 -6.36 -5.28 -39.88
N GLU A 242 -5.18 -4.81 -39.48
CA GLU A 242 -4.95 -4.34 -38.12
C GLU A 242 -5.93 -3.22 -37.73
N GLY A 243 -6.67 -3.44 -36.65
CA GLY A 243 -7.62 -2.47 -36.11
C GLY A 243 -9.03 -2.53 -36.74
N GLU A 244 -9.27 -3.41 -37.72
CA GLU A 244 -10.58 -3.52 -38.37
C GLU A 244 -11.60 -4.35 -37.57
N ALA A 245 -11.13 -5.29 -36.75
CA ALA A 245 -11.98 -6.15 -35.93
C ALA A 245 -11.43 -6.30 -34.51
N VAL A 246 -12.33 -6.30 -33.52
CA VAL A 246 -11.99 -6.52 -32.10
C VAL A 246 -13.04 -7.40 -31.42
N VAL A 247 -12.59 -8.31 -30.56
CA VAL A 247 -13.48 -9.06 -29.65
C VAL A 247 -13.86 -8.14 -28.48
N ARG A 248 -15.15 -8.12 -28.12
CA ARG A 248 -15.69 -7.34 -27.00
C ARG A 248 -16.53 -8.24 -26.10
N VAL A 249 -16.39 -8.05 -24.80
CA VAL A 249 -17.22 -8.68 -23.75
C VAL A 249 -18.43 -7.79 -23.48
#